data_AF-A0A3Q4H4Y7-F1
#
_entry.id   AF-A0A3Q4H4Y7-F1
#
_cell.length_a   1.000
_cell.length_b   1.000
_cell.length_c   1.000
_cell.angle_alpha   90.00
_cell.angle_beta   90.00
_cell.angle_gamma   90.00
#
_symmetry.space_group_name_H-M   'P 1'
#
loop_
_entity.id
_entity.type
_entity.pdbx_description
1 polymer ?
#
loop_
_entity_poly.entity_id
_entity_poly.type
_entity_poly.pdbx_seq_one_letter_code
_entity_poly.pdbx_strand_id
1 'polypeptide(L)'
;MSLSADLSCLQGSRGAEREVALTTLEKQLICPICLEIFNKPVVILPCEHNLCRKCANELYQPSLFHARTTMMVNSGRFRCPSCRQEVVLDRHGVYGLQRNLLVENIIDIYKEEVNSTRLRHSQAMTQRISSEQEEKTGHARALARCHDDSMAANSRLAESAASSMEEPDMAAFVQVKMITKVKAASASGPSETLRPGYERLSRYRFNFSEQERALKSIDFIKGSTRLISTSPTRHSSEIIHRLSPPSSSSSLLHPPLHLQAVTLFFYLLALLVILQRAWAYVGCFICT
;
A
#
# COMPACT_ATOMS: atom_id res chain seq x y z
N MET A 1 22.48 13.07 26.21
CA MET A 1 21.40 12.65 25.28
C MET A 1 21.93 12.22 23.90
N SER A 2 23.16 11.71 23.78
CA SER A 2 23.83 11.45 22.49
C SER A 2 23.94 9.97 22.09
N LEU A 3 23.49 9.03 22.92
CA LEU A 3 23.65 7.57 22.65
C LEU A 3 22.58 6.97 21.73
N SER A 4 21.48 7.68 21.43
CA SER A 4 20.39 7.18 20.58
C SER A 4 20.63 7.41 19.07
N ALA A 5 21.50 8.34 18.70
CA ALA A 5 21.81 8.64 17.30
C ALA A 5 22.70 7.56 16.66
N ASP A 6 23.65 7.01 17.41
CA ASP A 6 24.62 6.02 16.89
C ASP A 6 23.99 4.63 16.65
N LEU A 7 22.98 4.22 17.44
CA LEU A 7 22.23 2.98 17.18
C LEU A 7 21.38 3.04 15.91
N SER A 8 20.88 4.23 15.56
CA SER A 8 20.02 4.44 14.39
C SER A 8 20.80 4.29 13.08
N CYS A 9 22.08 4.69 13.07
CA CYS A 9 22.96 4.61 11.90
C CYS A 9 23.40 3.17 11.59
N LEU A 10 23.75 2.38 12.61
CA LEU A 10 24.14 0.97 12.45
C LEU A 10 22.97 0.06 11.99
N GLN A 11 21.73 0.41 12.35
CA GLN A 11 20.53 -0.27 11.84
C GLN A 11 20.23 0.07 10.37
N GLY A 12 20.63 1.26 9.90
CA GLY A 12 20.47 1.70 8.51
C GLY A 12 21.29 0.86 7.50
N SER A 13 22.55 0.55 7.81
CA SER A 13 23.39 -0.28 6.92
C SER A 13 22.90 -1.72 6.79
N ARG A 14 22.45 -2.36 7.89
CA ARG A 14 21.91 -3.73 7.85
C ARG A 14 20.54 -3.80 7.16
N GLY A 15 19.76 -2.72 7.20
CA GLY A 15 18.49 -2.61 6.48
C GLY A 15 18.68 -2.58 4.96
N ALA A 16 19.62 -1.74 4.49
CA ALA A 16 19.92 -1.60 3.06
C ALA A 16 20.46 -2.91 2.44
N GLU A 17 21.39 -3.58 3.11
CA GLU A 17 21.90 -4.88 2.63
C GLU A 17 20.81 -5.95 2.55
N ARG A 18 19.92 -6.01 3.55
CA ARG A 18 18.78 -6.93 3.56
C ARG A 18 17.79 -6.63 2.45
N GLU A 19 17.52 -5.35 2.17
CA GLU A 19 16.65 -4.91 1.09
C GLU A 19 17.23 -5.28 -0.29
N VAL A 20 18.54 -5.09 -0.49
CA VAL A 20 19.24 -5.53 -1.71
C VAL A 20 19.20 -7.06 -1.85
N ALA A 21 19.36 -7.81 -0.76
CA ALA A 21 19.24 -9.27 -0.79
C ALA A 21 17.82 -9.74 -1.18
N LEU A 22 16.78 -9.11 -0.64
CA LEU A 22 15.39 -9.43 -0.97
C LEU A 22 15.05 -9.11 -2.42
N THR A 23 15.50 -7.98 -2.96
CA THR A 23 15.30 -7.63 -4.38
C THR A 23 16.07 -8.56 -5.33
N THR A 24 17.23 -9.06 -4.90
CA THR A 24 18.00 -10.06 -5.66
C THR A 24 17.27 -11.41 -5.66
N LEU A 25 16.75 -11.82 -4.50
CA LEU A 25 15.98 -13.06 -4.36
C LEU A 25 14.69 -13.01 -5.18
N GLU A 26 13.97 -11.88 -5.17
CA GLU A 26 12.76 -11.68 -5.96
C GLU A 26 12.98 -12.00 -7.44
N LYS A 27 14.08 -11.49 -8.03
CA LYS A 27 14.43 -11.73 -9.43
C LYS A 27 14.62 -13.20 -9.76
N GLN A 28 15.10 -14.00 -8.81
CA GLN A 28 15.32 -15.45 -9.00
C GLN A 28 14.02 -16.26 -8.88
N LEU A 29 12.97 -15.68 -8.29
CA LEU A 29 11.69 -16.32 -8.05
C LEU A 29 10.64 -15.98 -9.13
N ILE A 30 11.04 -15.30 -10.21
CA ILE A 30 10.14 -14.89 -11.30
C ILE A 30 10.06 -15.96 -12.39
N CYS A 31 8.83 -16.23 -12.82
CA CYS A 31 8.56 -17.12 -13.95
C CYS A 31 8.88 -16.41 -15.29
N PRO A 32 9.65 -17.03 -16.19
CA PRO A 32 10.02 -16.43 -17.48
C PRO A 32 8.85 -16.30 -18.47
N ILE A 33 7.68 -16.85 -18.15
CA ILE A 33 6.49 -16.79 -19.01
C ILE A 33 5.50 -15.72 -18.54
N CYS A 34 5.06 -15.78 -17.28
CA CYS A 34 4.09 -14.80 -16.76
C CYS A 34 4.74 -13.57 -16.13
N LEU A 35 6.06 -13.55 -15.93
CA LEU A 35 6.81 -12.45 -15.32
C LEU A 35 6.38 -12.09 -13.89
N GLU A 36 5.65 -12.99 -13.24
CA GLU A 36 5.27 -12.91 -11.83
C GLU A 36 6.09 -13.92 -11.01
N ILE A 37 6.08 -13.74 -9.68
CA ILE A 37 6.63 -14.73 -8.75
C ILE A 37 5.95 -16.09 -9.01
N PHE A 38 6.74 -17.17 -9.00
CA PHE A 38 6.21 -18.50 -9.30
C PHE A 38 4.97 -18.84 -8.48
N ASN A 39 3.95 -19.35 -9.17
CA ASN A 39 2.73 -19.84 -8.56
C ASN A 39 2.60 -21.34 -8.88
N LYS A 40 2.69 -22.18 -7.84
CA LYS A 40 2.77 -23.64 -7.95
C LYS A 40 3.88 -24.06 -8.94
N PRO A 41 5.16 -23.79 -8.62
CA PRO A 41 6.29 -24.10 -9.49
C PRO A 41 6.36 -25.60 -9.77
N VAL A 42 6.56 -25.95 -11.04
CA VAL A 42 6.81 -27.32 -11.50
C VAL A 42 8.22 -27.41 -12.07
N VAL A 43 8.91 -28.52 -11.79
CA VAL A 43 10.25 -28.80 -12.31
C VAL A 43 10.13 -29.46 -13.66
N ILE A 44 10.85 -28.93 -14.65
CA ILE A 44 10.98 -29.50 -15.97
C ILE A 44 12.17 -30.44 -16.00
N LEU A 45 11.95 -31.74 -16.19
CA LEU A 45 13.03 -32.71 -16.39
C LEU A 45 13.35 -32.85 -17.89
N PRO A 46 14.63 -33.00 -18.28
CA PRO A 46 15.81 -33.14 -17.44
C PRO A 46 16.53 -31.82 -17.09
N CYS A 47 16.04 -30.66 -17.54
CA CYS A 47 16.79 -29.40 -17.45
C CYS A 47 16.65 -28.64 -16.13
N GLU A 48 15.89 -29.17 -15.17
CA GLU A 48 15.66 -28.68 -13.80
C GLU A 48 15.16 -27.21 -13.70
N HIS A 49 14.71 -26.63 -14.81
CA HIS A 49 14.12 -25.29 -14.81
C HIS A 49 12.69 -25.32 -14.27
N ASN A 50 12.28 -24.22 -13.64
CA ASN A 50 10.97 -24.09 -13.01
C ASN A 50 10.06 -23.20 -13.85
N LEU A 51 8.78 -23.58 -13.95
CA LEU A 51 7.70 -22.76 -14.49
C LEU A 51 6.49 -22.83 -13.57
N CYS A 52 5.60 -21.84 -13.63
CA CYS A 52 4.26 -22.00 -13.05
C CYS A 52 3.54 -23.16 -13.73
N ARG A 53 2.76 -23.95 -12.99
CA ARG A 53 1.96 -25.04 -13.58
C ARG A 53 1.05 -24.56 -14.73
N LYS A 54 0.45 -23.38 -14.58
CA LYS A 54 -0.37 -22.75 -15.63
C LYS A 54 0.44 -22.44 -16.88
N CYS A 55 1.60 -21.82 -16.73
CA CYS A 55 2.49 -21.48 -17.84
C CYS A 55 3.03 -22.72 -18.57
N ALA A 56 3.38 -23.78 -17.85
CA ALA A 56 3.78 -25.04 -18.47
C ALA A 56 2.63 -25.65 -19.28
N ASN A 57 1.39 -25.54 -18.78
CA ASN A 57 0.19 -26.02 -19.47
C ASN A 57 -0.14 -25.24 -20.75
N GLU A 58 0.12 -23.94 -20.78
CA GLU A 58 -0.04 -23.10 -21.98
C GLU A 58 0.97 -23.44 -23.07
N LEU A 59 2.18 -23.85 -22.70
CA LEU A 59 3.22 -24.28 -23.63
C LEU A 59 3.02 -25.72 -24.14
N TYR A 60 2.22 -26.51 -23.42
CA TYR A 60 1.99 -27.91 -23.73
C TYR A 60 1.14 -28.03 -25.00
N GLN A 61 1.74 -28.59 -26.05
CA GLN A 61 1.04 -28.90 -27.29
C GLN A 61 0.72 -30.40 -27.34
N PRO A 62 -0.56 -30.81 -27.24
CA PRO A 62 -0.95 -32.21 -27.44
C PRO A 62 -0.67 -32.59 -28.89
N SER A 63 0.24 -33.53 -29.15
CA SER A 63 0.52 -33.91 -30.53
C SER A 63 -0.54 -34.85 -31.07
N LEU A 64 -1.48 -34.32 -31.86
CA LEU A 64 -2.44 -35.11 -32.64
C LEU A 64 -1.78 -35.83 -33.83
N PHE A 65 -0.55 -35.46 -34.20
CA PHE A 65 0.10 -35.92 -35.44
C PHE A 65 0.88 -37.24 -35.33
N HIS A 66 1.25 -37.71 -34.13
CA HIS A 66 1.95 -38.99 -33.95
C HIS A 66 1.02 -40.22 -33.90
N ALA A 67 -0.30 -40.00 -33.96
CA ALA A 67 -1.29 -41.07 -33.87
C ALA A 67 -1.36 -41.99 -35.11
N ARG A 68 -0.59 -41.70 -36.19
CA ARG A 68 -0.70 -42.43 -37.46
C ARG A 68 0.19 -43.68 -37.60
N THR A 69 1.17 -43.91 -36.72
CA THR A 69 2.16 -44.98 -36.97
C THR A 69 2.29 -46.02 -35.85
N THR A 70 1.76 -45.78 -34.65
CA THR A 70 1.77 -46.77 -33.56
C THR A 70 0.53 -46.60 -32.69
N MET A 71 -0.26 -47.66 -32.53
CA MET A 71 -1.22 -47.74 -31.43
C MET A 71 -0.45 -47.50 -30.12
N MET A 72 -0.85 -46.47 -29.36
CA MET A 72 -0.47 -46.09 -27.99
C MET A 72 0.16 -44.69 -27.81
N VAL A 73 -0.37 -44.02 -26.77
CA VAL A 73 0.01 -42.78 -26.05
C VAL A 73 -0.14 -41.41 -26.71
N ASN A 74 -1.16 -40.66 -26.25
CA ASN A 74 -1.28 -39.21 -26.35
C ASN A 74 -0.19 -38.51 -25.51
N SER A 75 1.06 -38.59 -25.94
CA SER A 75 2.18 -37.85 -25.35
C SER A 75 2.37 -36.53 -26.09
N GLY A 76 2.36 -35.41 -25.36
CA GLY A 76 2.68 -34.09 -25.92
C GLY A 76 4.12 -33.69 -25.62
N ARG A 77 4.60 -32.64 -26.30
CA ARG A 77 5.96 -32.13 -26.16
C ARG A 77 5.96 -30.61 -26.13
N PHE A 78 6.99 -30.03 -25.53
CA PHE A 78 7.27 -28.61 -25.62
C PHE A 78 8.77 -28.36 -25.44
N ARG A 79 9.24 -27.14 -25.76
CA ARG A 79 10.62 -26.73 -25.48
C ARG A 79 10.66 -25.87 -24.23
N CYS A 80 11.60 -26.15 -23.33
CA CYS A 80 11.81 -25.34 -22.15
C CYS A 80 12.14 -23.89 -22.55
N PRO A 81 11.40 -22.87 -22.07
CA PRO A 81 11.67 -21.47 -22.38
C PRO A 81 13.05 -20.99 -21.92
N SER A 82 13.56 -21.57 -20.84
CA SER A 82 14.80 -21.14 -20.20
C SER A 82 16.05 -21.68 -20.90
N CYS A 83 16.03 -22.93 -21.36
CA CYS A 83 17.22 -23.60 -21.94
C CYS A 83 16.99 -24.21 -23.34
N ARG A 84 15.78 -24.10 -23.89
CA ARG A 84 15.36 -24.65 -25.19
C ARG A 84 15.42 -26.18 -25.32
N GLN A 85 15.76 -26.89 -24.25
CA GLN A 85 15.71 -28.35 -24.21
C GLN A 85 14.31 -28.86 -24.52
N GLU A 86 14.21 -29.87 -25.40
CA GLU A 86 12.95 -30.54 -25.72
C GLU A 86 12.53 -31.45 -24.57
N VAL A 87 11.26 -31.35 -24.18
CA VAL A 87 10.66 -32.07 -23.07
C VAL A 87 9.48 -32.86 -23.62
N VAL A 88 9.55 -34.18 -23.49
CA VAL A 88 8.47 -35.10 -23.86
C VAL A 88 7.72 -35.46 -22.58
N LEU A 89 6.39 -35.34 -22.60
CA LEU A 89 5.54 -35.64 -21.46
C LEU A 89 4.73 -36.92 -21.69
N ASP A 90 4.44 -37.62 -20.61
CA ASP A 90 3.58 -38.79 -20.60
C ASP A 90 2.09 -38.43 -20.84
N ARG A 91 1.22 -39.45 -20.80
CA ARG A 91 -0.25 -39.30 -20.83
C ARG A 91 -0.82 -38.30 -19.82
N HIS A 92 -0.14 -38.06 -18.70
CA HIS A 92 -0.56 -37.09 -17.68
C HIS A 92 -0.22 -35.64 -18.07
N GLY A 93 0.54 -35.44 -19.14
CA GLY A 93 0.98 -34.12 -19.60
C GLY A 93 1.68 -33.34 -18.49
N VAL A 94 1.33 -32.05 -18.38
CA VAL A 94 1.90 -31.13 -17.39
C VAL A 94 1.53 -31.50 -15.96
N TYR A 95 0.42 -32.20 -15.74
CA TYR A 95 0.02 -32.60 -14.38
C TYR A 95 0.98 -33.63 -13.77
N GLY A 96 1.68 -34.41 -14.61
CA GLY A 96 2.70 -35.36 -14.21
C GLY A 96 4.04 -34.72 -13.81
N LEU A 97 4.26 -33.44 -14.13
CA LEU A 97 5.47 -32.74 -13.66
C LEU A 97 5.46 -32.62 -12.14
N GLN A 98 6.62 -32.84 -11.52
CA GLN A 98 6.76 -32.73 -10.08
C GLN A 98 6.69 -31.26 -9.64
N ARG A 99 6.01 -31.01 -8.52
CA ARG A 99 6.03 -29.68 -7.89
C ARG A 99 7.36 -29.47 -7.19
N ASN A 100 7.91 -28.25 -7.29
CA ASN A 100 9.12 -27.89 -6.57
C ASN A 100 8.78 -27.30 -5.21
N LEU A 101 8.71 -28.15 -4.18
CA LEU A 101 8.39 -27.71 -2.82
C LEU A 101 9.48 -26.81 -2.22
N LEU A 102 10.74 -26.96 -2.64
CA LEU A 102 11.83 -26.10 -2.18
C LEU A 102 11.61 -24.65 -2.64
N VAL A 103 11.30 -24.46 -3.93
CA VAL A 103 11.00 -23.14 -4.49
C VAL A 103 9.74 -22.55 -3.85
N GLU A 104 8.72 -23.38 -3.61
CA GLU A 104 7.49 -22.96 -2.90
C GLU A 104 7.81 -22.47 -1.48
N ASN A 105 8.60 -23.21 -0.71
CA ASN A 105 9.02 -22.81 0.64
C ASN A 105 9.84 -21.50 0.63
N ILE A 106 10.75 -21.33 -0.33
CA ILE A 106 11.55 -20.10 -0.46
C ILE A 106 10.63 -18.90 -0.75
N ILE A 107 9.61 -19.08 -1.61
CA ILE A 107 8.63 -18.04 -1.92
C ILE A 107 7.82 -17.65 -0.68
N ASP A 108 7.44 -18.63 0.14
CA ASP A 108 6.68 -18.38 1.35
C ASP A 108 7.52 -17.57 2.36
N ILE A 109 8.77 -17.95 2.58
CA ILE A 109 9.72 -17.20 3.42
C ILE A 109 9.92 -15.78 2.89
N TYR A 110 10.09 -15.62 1.56
CA TYR A 110 10.22 -14.29 0.94
C TYR A 110 9.00 -13.42 1.22
N LYS A 111 7.79 -13.95 0.99
CA LYS A 111 6.53 -13.21 1.21
C LYS A 111 6.34 -12.84 2.68
N GLU A 112 6.67 -13.74 3.59
CA GLU A 112 6.62 -13.50 5.03
C GLU A 112 7.58 -12.39 5.44
N GLU A 113 8.81 -12.39 4.92
CA GLU A 113 9.81 -11.37 5.25
C GLU A 113 9.41 -9.98 4.69
N VAL A 114 8.89 -9.93 3.46
CA VAL A 114 8.38 -8.68 2.85
C VAL A 114 7.21 -8.13 3.66
N ASN A 115 6.25 -8.98 4.03
CA ASN A 115 5.12 -8.57 4.85
C ASN A 115 5.56 -8.10 6.24
N SER A 116 6.47 -8.83 6.89
CA SER A 116 7.02 -8.45 8.20
C SER A 116 7.73 -7.10 8.13
N THR A 117 8.53 -6.85 7.10
CA THR A 117 9.22 -5.57 6.91
C THR A 117 8.25 -4.43 6.67
N ARG A 118 7.23 -4.65 5.83
CA ARG A 118 6.16 -3.66 5.60
C ARG A 118 5.38 -3.35 6.87
N LEU A 119 5.05 -4.36 7.68
CA LEU A 119 4.37 -4.19 8.95
C LEU A 119 5.22 -3.42 9.96
N ARG A 120 6.51 -3.78 10.10
CA ARG A 120 7.45 -3.06 10.97
C ARG A 120 7.55 -1.58 10.59
N HIS A 121 7.69 -1.27 9.29
CA HIS A 121 7.73 0.11 8.81
C HIS A 121 6.43 0.86 9.07
N SER A 122 5.27 0.23 8.82
CA SER A 122 3.95 0.81 9.10
C SER A 122 3.74 1.09 10.60
N GLN A 123 4.13 0.14 11.45
CA GLN A 123 4.03 0.27 12.91
C GLN A 123 4.96 1.36 13.43
N ALA A 124 6.21 1.41 12.96
CA ALA A 124 7.16 2.46 13.32
C ALA A 124 6.64 3.85 12.93
N MET A 125 6.05 3.99 11.74
CA MET A 125 5.44 5.25 11.31
C MET A 125 4.26 5.64 12.21
N THR A 126 3.34 4.71 12.47
CA THR A 126 2.16 4.94 13.31
C THR A 126 2.55 5.31 14.75
N GLN A 127 3.54 4.63 15.32
CA GLN A 127 4.02 4.88 16.67
C GLN A 127 4.62 6.29 16.81
N ARG A 128 5.42 6.73 15.83
CA ARG A 128 6.00 8.09 15.83
C ARG A 128 4.94 9.18 15.73
N ILE A 129 3.92 8.97 14.89
CA ILE A 129 2.79 9.90 14.77
C ILE A 129 2.03 9.95 16.08
N SER A 130 1.70 8.79 16.67
CA SER A 130 0.95 8.71 17.92
C SER A 130 1.68 9.39 19.07
N SER A 131 2.99 9.14 19.24
CA SER A 131 3.77 9.76 20.32
C SER A 131 3.82 11.28 20.19
N GLU A 132 3.96 11.80 18.97
CA GLU A 132 3.98 13.24 18.72
C GLU A 132 2.60 13.88 18.94
N GLN A 133 1.52 13.18 18.60
CA GLN A 133 0.16 13.63 18.91
C GLN A 133 -0.10 13.63 20.42
N GLU A 134 0.33 12.59 21.14
CA GLU A 134 0.14 12.50 22.60
C GLU A 134 0.89 13.60 23.35
N GLU A 135 2.15 13.88 22.99
CA GLU A 135 2.93 14.95 23.60
C GLU A 135 2.27 16.32 23.39
N LYS A 136 1.87 16.64 22.15
CA LYS A 136 1.28 17.94 21.80
C LYS A 136 -0.13 18.11 22.36
N THR A 137 -0.98 17.08 22.26
CA THR A 137 -2.33 17.11 22.85
C THR A 137 -2.25 17.13 24.37
N GLY A 138 -1.26 16.46 24.96
CA GLY A 138 -0.96 16.51 26.39
C GLY A 138 -0.61 17.93 26.84
N HIS A 139 0.27 18.62 26.12
CA HIS A 139 0.63 20.00 26.41
C HIS A 139 -0.56 20.97 26.30
N ALA A 140 -1.34 20.87 25.22
CA ALA A 140 -2.54 21.70 25.05
C ALA A 140 -3.57 21.47 26.17
N ARG A 141 -3.79 20.20 26.57
CA ARG A 141 -4.68 19.86 27.69
C ARG A 141 -4.14 20.38 29.03
N ALA A 142 -2.84 20.31 29.27
CA ALA A 142 -2.23 20.83 30.49
C ALA A 142 -2.40 22.36 30.59
N LEU A 143 -2.20 23.07 29.48
CA LEU A 143 -2.41 24.52 29.42
C LEU A 143 -3.88 24.90 29.66
N ALA A 144 -4.83 24.19 29.04
CA ALA A 144 -6.26 24.42 29.25
C ALA A 144 -6.65 24.23 30.72
N ARG A 145 -6.17 23.15 31.36
CA ARG A 145 -6.40 22.93 32.80
C ARG A 145 -5.83 24.05 33.67
N CYS A 146 -4.63 24.51 33.38
CA CYS A 146 -4.02 25.61 34.12
C CYS A 146 -4.83 26.91 33.96
N HIS A 147 -5.36 27.17 32.77
CA HIS A 147 -6.26 28.30 32.53
C HIS A 147 -7.57 28.15 33.32
N ASP A 148 -8.18 26.97 33.32
CA ASP A 148 -9.40 26.70 34.09
C ASP A 148 -9.17 26.84 35.61
N ASP A 149 -8.05 26.32 36.13
CA ASP A 149 -7.68 26.44 37.54
C ASP A 149 -7.44 27.91 37.93
N SER A 150 -6.74 28.67 37.08
CA SER A 150 -6.52 30.10 37.27
C SER A 150 -7.84 30.88 37.26
N MET A 151 -8.75 30.56 36.34
CA MET A 151 -10.07 31.16 36.26
C MET A 151 -10.92 30.84 37.48
N ALA A 152 -10.91 29.59 37.96
CA ALA A 152 -11.64 29.19 39.17
C ALA A 152 -11.07 29.84 40.44
N ALA A 153 -9.75 29.99 40.55
CA ALA A 153 -9.12 30.72 41.65
C ALA A 153 -9.50 32.21 41.61
N ASN A 154 -9.49 32.82 40.43
CA ASN A 154 -9.90 34.22 40.24
C ASN A 154 -11.39 34.43 40.55
N SER A 155 -12.27 33.51 40.15
CA SER A 155 -13.70 33.55 40.51
C SER A 155 -13.91 33.53 42.02
N ARG A 156 -13.25 32.60 42.73
CA ARG A 156 -13.32 32.52 44.19
C ARG A 156 -12.79 33.77 44.90
N LEU A 157 -11.72 34.37 44.35
CA LEU A 157 -11.18 35.63 44.86
C LEU A 157 -12.18 36.78 44.65
N ALA A 158 -12.86 36.83 43.50
CA ALA A 158 -13.89 37.83 43.22
C ALA A 158 -15.11 37.68 44.14
N GLU A 159 -15.59 36.46 44.37
CA GLU A 159 -16.67 36.17 45.33
C GLU A 159 -16.27 36.57 46.76
N SER A 160 -15.07 36.21 47.20
CA SER A 160 -14.56 36.59 48.53
C SER A 160 -14.45 38.11 48.69
N ALA A 161 -14.03 38.82 47.64
CA ALA A 161 -13.98 40.27 47.64
C ALA A 161 -15.39 40.87 47.72
N ALA A 162 -16.35 40.32 46.97
CA ALA A 162 -17.75 40.77 46.99
C ALA A 162 -18.39 40.58 48.37
N SER A 163 -18.25 39.41 49.00
CA SER A 163 -18.78 39.15 50.35
C SER A 163 -18.13 40.03 51.42
N SER A 164 -16.82 40.33 51.31
CA SER A 164 -16.18 41.28 52.21
C SER A 164 -16.67 42.72 52.04
N MET A 165 -17.12 43.11 50.84
CA MET A 165 -17.65 44.46 50.58
C MET A 165 -19.07 44.67 51.14
N GLU A 166 -19.74 43.62 51.60
CA GLU A 166 -21.07 43.69 52.23
C GLU A 166 -21.03 43.93 53.74
N GLU A 167 -19.85 43.86 54.40
CA GLU A 167 -19.74 44.21 55.83
C GLU A 167 -19.70 45.74 56.06
N PRO A 168 -20.52 46.30 56.97
CA PRO A 168 -20.79 47.73 57.09
C PRO A 168 -19.68 48.58 57.78
N ASP A 169 -18.50 48.02 58.05
CA ASP A 169 -17.34 48.77 58.57
C ASP A 169 -16.03 48.33 57.89
N MET A 170 -15.92 48.62 56.60
CA MET A 170 -14.78 48.25 55.75
C MET A 170 -13.47 48.92 56.20
N ALA A 171 -12.69 48.22 57.02
CA ALA A 171 -11.37 48.69 57.45
C ALA A 171 -10.38 48.76 56.26
N ALA A 172 -9.64 49.88 56.15
CA ALA A 172 -8.65 50.13 55.08
C ALA A 172 -7.61 49.01 54.90
N PHE A 173 -7.29 48.29 55.98
CA PHE A 173 -6.39 47.12 55.95
C PHE A 173 -6.94 45.96 55.09
N VAL A 174 -8.26 45.75 55.08
CA VAL A 174 -8.93 44.71 54.27
C VAL A 174 -8.85 45.05 52.78
N GLN A 175 -8.99 46.33 52.42
CA GLN A 175 -8.84 46.80 51.03
C GLN A 175 -7.41 46.60 50.52
N VAL A 176 -6.37 46.98 51.28
CA VAL A 176 -4.98 46.81 50.87
C VAL A 176 -4.63 45.33 50.69
N LYS A 177 -5.12 44.46 51.58
CA LYS A 177 -4.93 43.00 51.48
C LYS A 177 -5.61 42.41 50.24
N MET A 178 -6.82 42.87 49.90
CA MET A 178 -7.52 42.45 48.68
C MET A 178 -6.84 42.94 47.41
N ILE A 179 -6.44 44.22 47.35
CA ILE A 179 -5.68 44.78 46.22
C ILE A 179 -4.41 43.98 45.98
N THR A 180 -3.68 43.61 47.05
CA THR A 180 -2.45 42.80 46.93
C THR A 180 -2.74 41.40 46.38
N LYS A 181 -3.82 40.75 46.83
CA LYS A 181 -4.25 39.43 46.32
C LYS A 181 -4.68 39.46 44.85
N VAL A 182 -5.46 40.47 44.44
CA VAL A 182 -5.89 40.66 43.05
C VAL A 182 -4.69 40.93 42.14
N LYS A 183 -3.74 41.74 42.60
CA LYS A 183 -2.52 42.07 41.85
C LYS A 183 -1.59 40.86 41.70
N ALA A 184 -1.50 40.02 42.74
CA ALA A 184 -0.77 38.75 42.68
C ALA A 184 -1.43 37.73 41.74
N ALA A 185 -2.77 37.61 41.78
CA ALA A 185 -3.53 36.71 40.91
C ALA A 185 -3.51 37.12 39.43
N SER A 186 -3.44 38.43 39.17
CA SER A 186 -3.29 39.00 37.82
C SER A 186 -1.87 38.78 37.26
N ALA A 187 -0.88 38.60 38.14
CA ALA A 187 0.51 38.31 37.77
C ALA A 187 0.78 36.79 37.60
N SER A 188 -0.13 35.92 38.02
CA SER A 188 0.02 34.45 37.92
C SER A 188 -0.61 33.82 36.68
N GLY A 189 -1.13 34.62 35.73
CA GLY A 189 -1.66 34.10 34.47
C GLY A 189 -0.55 33.47 33.60
N PRO A 190 -0.78 32.34 32.91
CA PRO A 190 0.24 31.75 32.05
C PRO A 190 0.62 32.72 30.93
N SER A 191 1.89 33.14 30.88
CA SER A 191 2.41 34.02 29.82
C SER A 191 2.63 33.30 28.48
N GLU A 192 2.40 31.99 28.42
CA GLU A 192 2.65 31.17 27.24
C GLU A 192 1.39 31.08 26.36
N THR A 193 1.37 31.91 25.33
CA THR A 193 0.50 31.74 24.17
C THR A 193 0.89 30.45 23.46
N LEU A 194 -0.10 29.62 23.10
CA LEU A 194 0.05 28.43 22.24
C LEU A 194 0.96 28.78 21.06
N ARG A 195 2.23 28.35 21.09
CA ARG A 195 3.15 28.65 20.00
C ARG A 195 2.60 28.01 18.72
N PRO A 196 2.37 28.78 17.62
CA PRO A 196 1.97 28.23 16.33
C PRO A 196 3.13 27.42 15.72
N GLY A 197 3.33 26.18 16.19
CA GLY A 197 4.35 25.26 15.71
C GLY A 197 3.82 24.24 14.69
N TYR A 198 2.52 24.27 14.40
CA TYR A 198 1.81 23.25 13.61
C TYR A 198 1.93 23.43 12.08
N GLU A 199 2.48 24.53 11.60
CA GLU A 199 2.55 24.82 10.17
C GLU A 199 3.64 24.03 9.44
N ARG A 200 4.65 23.53 10.17
CA ARG A 200 5.79 22.81 9.57
C ARG A 200 5.55 21.31 9.46
N LEU A 201 4.78 20.92 8.44
CA LEU A 201 4.67 19.53 7.94
C LEU A 201 5.98 18.98 7.34
N SER A 202 7.05 19.79 7.27
CA SER A 202 8.36 19.41 6.74
C SER A 202 8.97 18.17 7.43
N ARG A 203 8.53 17.85 8.66
CA ARG A 203 8.97 16.68 9.42
C ARG A 203 8.30 15.37 8.98
N TYR A 204 7.20 15.43 8.23
CA TYR A 204 6.51 14.28 7.62
C TYR A 204 6.86 14.09 6.13
N ARG A 205 7.76 14.92 5.59
CA ARG A 205 8.16 14.81 4.19
C ARG A 205 9.18 13.69 4.05
N PHE A 206 8.74 12.55 3.52
CA PHE A 206 9.64 11.49 3.11
C PHE A 206 10.46 11.94 1.88
N ASN A 207 11.77 11.75 1.95
CA ASN A 207 12.66 12.03 0.85
C ASN A 207 12.61 10.84 -0.12
N PHE A 208 11.94 11.03 -1.25
CA PHE A 208 11.85 10.04 -2.33
C PHE A 208 13.00 10.14 -3.35
N SER A 209 14.05 10.92 -3.07
CA SER A 209 15.14 11.15 -4.03
C SER A 209 15.86 9.87 -4.45
N GLU A 210 15.94 8.87 -3.56
CA GLU A 210 16.48 7.54 -3.89
C GLU A 210 15.56 6.78 -4.84
N GLN A 211 14.26 6.72 -4.57
CA GLN A 211 13.27 6.07 -5.44
C GLN A 211 13.15 6.79 -6.79
N GLU A 212 13.23 8.12 -6.79
CA GLU A 212 13.24 8.94 -8.00
C GLU A 212 14.51 8.68 -8.83
N ARG A 213 15.68 8.57 -8.18
CA ARG A 213 16.94 8.21 -8.86
C ARG A 213 16.89 6.80 -9.42
N ALA A 214 16.33 5.85 -8.66
CA ALA A 214 16.14 4.47 -9.10
C ALA A 214 15.23 4.40 -10.33
N LEU A 215 14.09 5.10 -10.31
CA LEU A 215 13.17 5.18 -11.46
C LEU A 215 13.81 5.84 -12.68
N LYS A 216 14.61 6.89 -12.48
CA LYS A 216 15.36 7.55 -13.57
C LYS A 216 16.49 6.69 -14.13
N SER A 217 16.98 5.72 -13.36
CA SER A 217 18.03 4.78 -13.80
C SER A 217 17.48 3.55 -14.53
N ILE A 218 16.16 3.44 -14.71
CA ILE A 218 15.56 2.36 -15.49
C ILE A 218 15.77 2.67 -16.98
N ASP A 219 16.81 2.09 -17.55
CA ASP A 219 17.00 2.05 -19.00
C ASP A 219 15.98 1.08 -19.61
N PHE A 220 14.92 1.63 -20.21
CA PHE A 220 14.06 0.82 -21.06
C PHE A 220 14.90 0.32 -22.24
N ILE A 221 15.05 -1.00 -22.36
CA ILE A 221 15.63 -1.63 -23.55
C ILE A 221 14.76 -1.24 -24.74
N LYS A 222 15.12 -0.13 -25.39
CA LYS A 222 14.57 0.27 -26.68
C LYS A 222 15.02 -0.81 -27.65
N GLY A 223 14.08 -1.68 -28.04
CA GLY A 223 14.34 -2.86 -28.86
C GLY A 223 15.30 -2.51 -29.99
N SER A 224 16.54 -2.97 -29.86
CA SER A 224 17.53 -2.86 -30.93
C SER A 224 17.08 -3.77 -32.06
N THR A 225 16.31 -3.20 -32.97
CA THR A 225 16.15 -3.72 -34.32
C THR A 225 17.54 -3.71 -34.94
N ARG A 226 18.26 -4.83 -34.79
CA ARG A 226 19.46 -5.11 -35.56
C ARG A 226 19.05 -5.17 -37.02
N LEU A 227 19.24 -4.06 -37.74
CA LEU A 227 19.28 -4.05 -39.19
C LEU A 227 20.46 -4.92 -39.61
N ILE A 228 20.16 -6.15 -40.01
CA ILE A 228 21.09 -6.99 -40.74
C ILE A 228 21.29 -6.32 -42.10
N SER A 229 22.50 -5.84 -42.33
CA SER A 229 22.98 -5.41 -43.63
C SER A 229 23.09 -6.61 -44.56
N THR A 230 22.19 -6.73 -45.54
CA THR A 230 22.43 -7.51 -46.76
C THR A 230 21.94 -6.74 -47.98
N SER A 231 22.88 -6.44 -48.89
CA SER A 231 22.67 -5.92 -50.24
C SER A 231 22.22 -7.06 -51.21
N PRO A 232 21.71 -6.74 -52.42
CA PRO A 232 20.46 -7.32 -52.90
C PRO A 232 20.62 -8.35 -54.03
N THR A 233 19.73 -9.34 -54.07
CA THR A 233 19.42 -10.12 -55.29
C THR A 233 17.92 -10.40 -55.39
N ARG A 234 17.47 -10.43 -56.64
CA ARG A 234 16.13 -10.11 -57.14
C ARG A 234 15.14 -11.28 -57.08
N HIS A 235 13.86 -10.87 -57.13
CA HIS A 235 12.63 -11.64 -57.40
C HIS A 235 12.17 -12.53 -56.24
N SER A 236 11.01 -12.32 -55.61
CA SER A 236 9.70 -12.10 -56.24
C SER A 236 8.72 -11.41 -55.27
N SER A 237 7.84 -10.62 -55.85
CA SER A 237 6.74 -9.80 -55.31
C SER A 237 5.73 -10.54 -54.42
N GLU A 238 5.28 -9.89 -53.34
CA GLU A 238 3.85 -9.52 -53.13
C GLU A 238 3.62 -8.65 -51.86
N ILE A 239 3.11 -7.44 -52.13
CA ILE A 239 2.09 -6.68 -51.38
C ILE A 239 2.39 -6.23 -49.93
N ILE A 240 2.85 -4.97 -49.84
CA ILE A 240 2.71 -4.10 -48.67
C ILE A 240 1.28 -3.54 -48.66
N HIS A 241 0.47 -3.94 -47.68
CA HIS A 241 -0.75 -3.22 -47.30
C HIS A 241 -0.54 -2.52 -45.96
N ARG A 242 -0.45 -1.19 -46.06
CA ARG A 242 -0.79 -0.14 -45.08
C ARG A 242 -0.90 -0.51 -43.60
N LEU A 243 0.06 0.00 -42.82
CA LEU A 243 -0.20 0.54 -41.49
C LEU A 243 -0.78 1.96 -41.65
N SER A 244 -2.09 2.09 -41.52
CA SER A 244 -2.72 3.33 -41.03
C SER A 244 -2.99 3.16 -39.53
N PRO A 245 -2.88 4.21 -38.71
CA PRO A 245 -3.14 4.12 -37.28
C PRO A 245 -4.66 3.98 -37.06
N PRO A 246 -5.15 3.17 -36.10
CA PRO A 246 -6.51 3.32 -35.67
C PRO A 246 -6.59 4.60 -34.82
N SER A 247 -7.29 5.57 -35.38
CA SER A 247 -7.86 6.71 -34.69
C SER A 247 -8.62 6.27 -33.44
N SER A 248 -8.40 7.02 -32.37
CA SER A 248 -9.25 7.15 -31.19
C SER A 248 -10.74 6.88 -31.45
N SER A 249 -11.25 5.78 -30.88
CA SER A 249 -12.67 5.61 -30.60
C SER A 249 -12.82 4.85 -29.29
N SER A 250 -13.02 5.63 -28.23
CA SER A 250 -13.58 5.21 -26.95
C SER A 250 -14.83 4.36 -27.17
N SER A 251 -14.67 3.04 -27.07
CA SER A 251 -15.77 2.08 -27.04
C SER A 251 -15.76 1.42 -25.67
N LEU A 252 -16.68 1.91 -24.84
CA LEU A 252 -17.05 1.37 -23.53
C LEU A 252 -17.24 -0.16 -23.66
N LEU A 253 -16.36 -0.94 -23.01
CA LEU A 253 -16.59 -2.36 -22.83
C LEU A 253 -17.87 -2.54 -22.01
N HIS A 254 -18.92 -3.05 -22.66
CA HIS A 254 -20.09 -3.54 -21.94
C HIS A 254 -19.67 -4.76 -21.11
N PRO A 255 -19.91 -4.76 -19.78
CA PRO A 255 -19.67 -5.95 -18.97
C PRO A 255 -20.60 -7.08 -19.42
N PRO A 256 -20.20 -8.35 -19.24
CA PRO A 256 -21.00 -9.51 -19.67
C PRO A 256 -22.41 -9.41 -19.07
N LEU A 257 -23.44 -9.73 -19.87
CA LEU A 257 -24.88 -9.57 -19.54
C LEU A 257 -25.26 -10.13 -18.16
N HIS A 258 -24.57 -11.18 -17.70
CA HIS A 258 -24.79 -11.77 -16.38
C HIS A 258 -24.38 -10.83 -15.23
N LEU A 259 -23.29 -10.08 -15.39
CA LEU A 259 -22.83 -9.11 -14.38
C LEU A 259 -23.73 -7.88 -14.32
N GLN A 260 -24.27 -7.45 -15.48
CA GLN A 260 -25.26 -6.37 -15.55
C GLN A 260 -26.55 -6.74 -14.82
N ALA A 261 -27.06 -7.96 -15.02
CA ALA A 261 -28.24 -8.47 -14.33
C ALA A 261 -28.05 -8.52 -12.81
N VAL A 262 -26.88 -8.98 -12.35
CA VAL A 262 -26.54 -9.02 -10.91
C VAL A 262 -26.48 -7.61 -10.33
N THR A 263 -25.84 -6.65 -11.00
CA THR A 263 -25.82 -5.26 -10.52
C THR A 263 -27.20 -4.62 -10.48
N LEU A 264 -28.04 -4.83 -11.49
CA LEU A 264 -29.42 -4.32 -11.51
C LEU A 264 -30.26 -4.93 -10.39
N PHE A 265 -30.07 -6.21 -10.10
CA PHE A 265 -30.73 -6.88 -8.98
C PHE A 265 -30.38 -6.22 -7.63
N PHE A 266 -29.09 -5.93 -7.39
CA PHE A 266 -28.66 -5.23 -6.18
C PHE A 266 -29.22 -3.80 -6.10
N TYR A 267 -29.27 -3.06 -7.23
CA TYR A 267 -29.87 -1.73 -7.26
C TYR A 267 -31.38 -1.75 -6.96
N LEU A 268 -32.11 -2.74 -7.49
CA LEU A 268 -33.55 -2.90 -7.21
C LEU A 268 -33.80 -3.26 -5.74
N LEU A 269 -32.98 -4.14 -5.14
CA LEU A 269 -33.07 -4.43 -3.71
C LEU A 269 -32.78 -3.20 -2.85
N ALA A 270 -31.75 -2.42 -3.18
CA ALA A 270 -31.43 -1.19 -2.47
C ALA A 270 -32.57 -0.16 -2.57
N LEU A 271 -33.16 0.00 -3.77
CA LEU A 271 -34.31 0.88 -3.98
C LEU A 271 -35.53 0.43 -3.15
N LEU A 272 -35.83 -0.87 -3.11
CA LEU A 272 -36.93 -1.40 -2.30
C LEU A 272 -36.74 -1.14 -0.81
N VAL A 273 -35.52 -1.29 -0.29
CA VAL A 273 -35.20 -0.97 1.12
C VAL A 273 -35.34 0.52 1.40
N ILE A 274 -34.88 1.38 0.48
CA ILE A 274 -35.02 2.83 0.61
C ILE A 274 -36.49 3.23 0.57
N LEU A 275 -37.29 2.65 -0.33
CA LEU A 275 -38.72 2.89 -0.43
C LEU A 275 -39.45 2.42 0.82
N GLN A 276 -39.12 1.24 1.38
CA GLN A 276 -39.69 0.78 2.65
C GLN A 276 -39.39 1.73 3.81
N ARG A 277 -38.17 2.27 3.88
CA ARG A 277 -37.80 3.26 4.91
C ARG A 277 -38.45 4.62 4.70
N ALA A 278 -38.57 5.07 3.45
CA ALA A 278 -39.28 6.30 3.12
C ALA A 278 -40.78 6.16 3.43
N TRP A 279 -41.38 5.02 3.13
CA TRP A 279 -42.78 4.73 3.47
C TRP A 279 -43.02 4.68 4.98
N ALA A 280 -42.08 4.10 5.75
CA ALA A 280 -42.13 4.13 7.21
C ALA A 280 -42.02 5.56 7.76
N TYR A 281 -41.19 6.41 7.14
CA TYR A 281 -41.04 7.82 7.52
C TYR A 281 -42.30 8.65 7.19
N VAL A 282 -42.90 8.43 6.01
CA VAL A 282 -44.15 9.08 5.59
C VAL A 282 -45.34 8.58 6.42
N GLY A 283 -45.40 7.29 6.74
CA GLY A 283 -46.42 6.72 7.63
C GLY A 283 -46.33 7.29 9.05
N CYS A 284 -45.13 7.58 9.54
CA CYS A 284 -44.93 8.27 10.81
C CYS A 284 -45.43 9.72 10.77
N PHE A 285 -45.37 10.39 9.61
CA PHE A 285 -45.86 11.76 9.43
C PHE A 285 -47.39 11.86 9.30
N ILE A 286 -48.06 10.83 8.80
CA ILE A 286 -49.54 10.80 8.65
C ILE A 286 -50.23 10.40 9.98
N CYS A 287 -49.51 9.85 10.95
CA CYS A 287 -50.03 9.47 12.28
C CYS A 287 -49.76 10.50 13.40
N THR A 288 -49.40 11.75 13.05
CA THR A 288 -49.32 12.90 13.99
C THR A 288 -50.39 13.91 13.65
#